data_AF-A0A952UAX6-F1
#
_entry.id   AF-A0A952UAX6-F1
#
_cell.length_a   1.000
_cell.length_b   1.000
_cell.length_c   1.000
_cell.angle_alpha   90.00
_cell.angle_beta   90.00
_cell.angle_gamma   90.00
#
_symmetry.space_group_name_H-M   'P 1'
#
loop_
_entity.id
_entity.type
_entity.pdbx_description
1 polymer ?
#
loop_
_entity_poly.entity_id
_entity_poly.type
_entity_poly.pdbx_seq_one_letter_code
_entity_poly.pdbx_strand_id
1 'polypeptide(L)'
;MKIEHLAEPELEFGTGKHIDIRFGLMNYKPFDYKDIRAPKAIKLGLIGTNETIEGVSTWVEKCSQGIPAKESNKYTLFPEFPGFGENTNLPAPLTSTAHRPIKLSEFEKILKLEKQEDIVTQTAALFLEEIEYLTQSSAVDIAVCAIPDILVDYLENRDAESNKSTHKDFRDYLKARAMRFLMHTQLILPSTYDTSKRRQ
;
A
#
# COMPACT_ATOMS: atom_id res chain seq x y z
N MET A 1 -6.34 38.39 -24.23
CA MET A 1 -5.90 37.28 -23.36
C MET A 1 -4.72 36.61 -24.04
N LYS A 2 -3.54 36.60 -23.41
CA LYS A 2 -2.32 36.00 -23.97
C LYS A 2 -2.16 34.64 -23.29
N ILE A 3 -2.38 33.55 -24.03
CA ILE A 3 -2.24 32.18 -23.53
C ILE A 3 -0.88 31.68 -24.01
N GLU A 4 -0.06 31.24 -23.07
CA GLU A 4 1.24 30.62 -23.34
C GLU A 4 1.11 29.12 -23.07
N HIS A 5 1.47 28.31 -24.06
CA HIS A 5 1.42 26.85 -23.96
C HIS A 5 2.82 26.35 -23.61
N LEU A 6 3.01 25.92 -22.36
CA LEU A 6 4.25 25.29 -21.92
C LEU A 6 4.30 23.85 -22.43
N ALA A 7 5.42 23.46 -23.03
CA ALA A 7 5.66 22.06 -23.36
C ALA A 7 5.78 21.23 -22.08
N GLU A 8 5.23 20.02 -22.10
CA GLU A 8 5.39 19.08 -21.00
C GLU A 8 6.88 18.68 -20.87
N PRO A 9 7.47 18.75 -19.67
CA PRO A 9 8.89 18.50 -19.48
C PRO A 9 9.20 17.01 -19.59
N GLU A 10 10.42 16.69 -20.03
CA GLU A 10 10.94 15.33 -19.91
C GLU A 10 11.29 15.01 -18.45
N LEU A 11 10.94 13.81 -18.01
CA LEU A 11 11.34 13.26 -16.71
C LEU A 11 12.64 12.46 -16.87
N GLU A 12 13.49 12.47 -15.84
CA GLU A 12 14.75 11.74 -15.80
C GLU A 12 14.63 10.41 -15.05
N PHE A 13 15.22 9.36 -15.62
CA PHE A 13 15.19 7.99 -15.15
C PHE A 13 16.62 7.41 -15.09
N GLY A 14 16.78 6.19 -14.58
CA GLY A 14 18.11 5.63 -14.29
C GLY A 14 19.01 5.46 -15.53
N THR A 15 18.43 5.26 -16.71
CA THR A 15 19.18 5.08 -17.97
C THR A 15 18.69 5.96 -19.12
N GLY A 16 17.74 6.87 -18.90
CA GLY A 16 17.17 7.68 -19.98
C GLY A 16 16.19 8.75 -19.51
N LYS A 17 15.51 9.38 -20.47
CA LYS A 17 14.47 10.39 -20.22
C LYS A 17 13.20 10.03 -20.97
N HIS A 18 12.06 10.40 -20.42
CA HIS A 18 10.78 10.22 -21.07
C HIS A 18 9.74 11.21 -20.54
N ILE A 19 8.81 11.63 -21.38
CA ILE A 19 7.71 12.54 -20.98
C ILE A 19 6.66 11.81 -20.12
N ASP A 20 6.28 10.60 -20.52
CA ASP A 20 5.35 9.73 -19.76
C ASP A 20 6.10 8.88 -18.72
N ILE A 21 5.66 8.97 -17.47
CA ILE A 21 6.26 8.26 -16.32
C ILE A 21 6.22 6.73 -16.42
N ARG A 22 5.14 6.16 -17.00
CA ARG A 22 4.97 4.71 -17.10
C ARG A 22 6.01 4.18 -18.08
N PHE A 23 6.08 4.75 -19.28
CA PHE A 23 7.11 4.38 -20.27
C PHE A 23 8.52 4.63 -19.73
N GLY A 24 8.72 5.73 -19.02
CA GLY A 24 9.99 6.04 -18.36
C GLY A 24 10.45 4.93 -17.42
N LEU A 25 9.62 4.54 -16.46
CA LEU A 25 9.94 3.46 -15.51
C LEU A 25 10.10 2.10 -16.21
N MET A 26 9.22 1.79 -17.16
CA MET A 26 9.21 0.50 -17.87
C MET A 26 10.42 0.30 -18.77
N ASN A 27 11.03 1.37 -19.31
CA ASN A 27 12.14 1.27 -20.27
C ASN A 27 13.48 1.73 -19.70
N TYR A 28 13.47 2.66 -18.74
CA TYR A 28 14.66 3.35 -18.27
C TYR A 28 14.97 3.20 -16.78
N LYS A 29 14.20 2.35 -16.06
CA LYS A 29 14.37 2.02 -14.64
C LYS A 29 14.16 3.21 -13.69
N PRO A 30 13.97 2.98 -12.38
CA PRO A 30 13.95 4.07 -11.40
C PRO A 30 15.22 4.92 -11.47
N PHE A 31 15.09 6.21 -11.18
CA PHE A 31 16.18 7.19 -11.24
C PHE A 31 17.42 6.76 -10.44
N ASP A 32 17.20 6.23 -9.25
CA ASP A 32 18.24 5.79 -8.31
C ASP A 32 18.79 4.39 -8.62
N TYR A 33 18.39 3.74 -9.73
CA TYR A 33 18.78 2.36 -10.05
C TYR A 33 20.30 2.08 -9.93
N LYS A 34 21.13 3.06 -10.32
CA LYS A 34 22.60 2.98 -10.27
C LYS A 34 23.20 3.34 -8.90
N ASP A 35 22.42 3.94 -7.99
CA ASP A 35 22.87 4.23 -6.63
C ASP A 35 23.06 2.91 -5.87
N ILE A 36 24.19 2.79 -5.18
CA ILE A 36 24.51 1.63 -4.34
C ILE A 36 23.57 1.53 -3.12
N ARG A 37 22.98 2.65 -2.71
CA ARG A 37 22.01 2.74 -1.61
C ARG A 37 20.59 2.41 -2.04
N ALA A 38 20.31 2.31 -3.34
CA ALA A 38 18.98 2.00 -3.83
C ALA A 38 18.57 0.58 -3.38
N PRO A 39 17.35 0.39 -2.85
CA PRO A 39 16.88 -0.91 -2.42
C PRO A 39 16.97 -1.95 -3.53
N LYS A 40 17.57 -3.10 -3.24
CA LYS A 40 17.64 -4.25 -4.17
C LYS A 40 16.57 -5.29 -3.92
N ALA A 41 15.92 -5.24 -2.76
CA ALA A 41 14.72 -5.98 -2.41
C ALA A 41 14.02 -5.17 -1.30
N ILE A 42 12.70 -5.31 -1.20
CA ILE A 42 11.88 -4.65 -0.19
C ILE A 42 11.09 -5.74 0.52
N LYS A 43 11.40 -5.94 1.79
CA LYS A 43 10.81 -6.97 2.64
C LYS A 43 9.60 -6.43 3.36
N LEU A 44 8.46 -7.05 3.11
CA LEU A 44 7.18 -6.69 3.70
C LEU A 44 6.92 -7.53 4.94
N GLY A 45 6.45 -6.88 6.00
CA GLY A 45 5.83 -7.50 7.15
C GLY A 45 4.32 -7.27 7.11
N LEU A 46 3.54 -8.32 6.95
CA LEU A 46 2.08 -8.23 6.80
C LEU A 46 1.40 -8.40 8.17
N ILE A 47 0.53 -7.45 8.53
CA ILE A 47 -0.24 -7.46 9.77
C ILE A 47 -1.72 -7.40 9.40
N GLY A 48 -2.53 -8.32 9.94
CA GLY A 48 -3.96 -8.39 9.65
C GLY A 48 -4.54 -9.73 10.07
N THR A 49 -5.76 -10.05 9.64
CA THR A 49 -6.28 -11.42 9.79
C THR A 49 -5.58 -12.37 8.83
N ASN A 50 -5.61 -13.69 9.09
CA ASN A 50 -5.06 -14.69 8.18
C ASN A 50 -5.55 -14.50 6.73
N GLU A 51 -6.85 -14.26 6.55
CA GLU A 51 -7.46 -14.00 5.25
C GLU A 51 -6.85 -12.78 4.56
N THR A 52 -6.71 -11.66 5.28
CA THR A 52 -6.16 -10.42 4.69
C THR A 52 -4.67 -10.57 4.36
N ILE A 53 -3.90 -11.27 5.20
CA ILE A 53 -2.48 -11.55 4.98
C ILE A 53 -2.30 -12.40 3.72
N GLU A 54 -3.08 -13.47 3.58
CA GLU A 54 -3.06 -14.34 2.40
C GLU A 54 -3.45 -13.59 1.12
N GLY A 55 -4.52 -12.79 1.19
CA GLY A 55 -4.99 -11.97 0.08
C GLY A 55 -3.93 -10.97 -0.41
N VAL A 56 -3.29 -10.25 0.52
CA VAL A 56 -2.21 -9.32 0.19
C VAL A 56 -0.98 -10.04 -0.34
N SER A 57 -0.58 -11.16 0.27
CA SER A 57 0.60 -11.93 -0.16
C SER A 57 0.41 -12.44 -1.60
N THR A 58 -0.74 -13.03 -1.89
CA THR A 58 -1.10 -13.51 -3.23
C THR A 58 -1.15 -12.37 -4.25
N TRP A 59 -1.67 -11.21 -3.85
CA TRP A 59 -1.74 -10.05 -4.72
C TRP A 59 -0.37 -9.46 -5.05
N VAL A 60 0.53 -9.36 -4.07
CA VAL A 60 1.91 -8.91 -4.33
C VAL A 60 2.62 -9.85 -5.30
N GLU A 61 2.46 -11.16 -5.13
CA GLU A 61 3.02 -12.16 -6.06
C GLU A 61 2.42 -12.02 -7.46
N LYS A 62 1.10 -11.82 -7.57
CA LYS A 62 0.45 -11.55 -8.86
C LYS A 62 0.98 -10.28 -9.51
N CYS A 63 1.20 -9.21 -8.73
CA CYS A 63 1.77 -7.97 -9.23
C CYS A 63 3.20 -8.13 -9.75
N SER A 64 3.98 -9.08 -9.22
CA SER A 64 5.35 -9.32 -9.72
C SER A 64 5.37 -9.84 -11.15
N GLN A 65 4.29 -10.51 -11.60
CA GLN A 65 4.16 -11.09 -12.95
C GLN A 65 3.77 -10.06 -14.02
N GLY A 66 3.34 -8.87 -13.62
CA GLY A 66 2.88 -7.85 -14.55
C GLY A 66 1.44 -8.03 -15.04
N ILE A 67 1.01 -7.09 -15.89
CA ILE A 67 -0.32 -7.07 -16.51
C ILE A 67 -0.10 -6.70 -17.99
N PRO A 68 -0.56 -7.52 -18.95
CA PRO A 68 -0.37 -7.22 -20.36
C PRO A 68 -1.12 -5.95 -20.77
N ALA A 69 -0.62 -5.28 -21.80
CA ALA A 69 -1.29 -4.16 -22.44
C ALA A 69 -2.67 -4.58 -22.98
N LYS A 70 -3.61 -3.63 -23.03
CA LYS A 70 -4.90 -3.86 -23.70
C LYS A 70 -4.80 -3.43 -25.16
N GLU A 71 -5.46 -4.16 -26.05
CA GLU A 71 -5.60 -3.73 -27.45
C GLU A 71 -6.30 -2.37 -27.52
N SER A 72 -5.61 -1.40 -28.11
CA SER A 72 -6.13 -0.06 -28.32
C SER A 72 -5.37 0.64 -29.43
N ASN A 73 -6.09 1.41 -30.24
CA ASN A 73 -5.48 2.33 -31.22
C ASN A 73 -4.72 3.49 -30.54
N LYS A 74 -4.84 3.62 -29.21
CA LYS A 74 -4.13 4.60 -28.38
C LYS A 74 -3.05 3.90 -27.56
N TYR A 75 -1.84 3.85 -28.10
CA TYR A 75 -0.68 3.16 -27.52
C TYR A 75 -0.29 3.61 -26.10
N THR A 76 -0.63 4.85 -25.71
CA THR A 76 -0.38 5.39 -24.36
C THR A 76 -1.52 5.16 -23.37
N LEU A 77 -2.69 4.70 -23.80
CA LEU A 77 -3.87 4.65 -22.93
C LEU A 77 -3.82 3.45 -21.97
N PHE A 78 -3.45 2.28 -22.49
CA PHE A 78 -3.39 1.03 -21.73
C PHE A 78 -2.05 0.30 -21.93
N PRO A 79 -0.92 0.94 -21.56
CA PRO A 79 0.36 0.27 -21.58
C PRO A 79 0.33 -0.93 -20.64
N GLU A 80 1.20 -1.89 -20.90
CA GLU A 80 1.44 -2.99 -19.96
C GLU A 80 1.98 -2.47 -18.63
N PHE A 81 1.91 -3.32 -17.61
CA PHE A 81 2.71 -3.21 -16.41
C PHE A 81 3.70 -4.37 -16.42
N PRO A 82 5.02 -4.15 -16.44
CA PRO A 82 6.00 -5.22 -16.67
C PRO A 82 6.22 -6.11 -15.44
N GLY A 83 5.52 -5.83 -14.33
CA GLY A 83 5.80 -6.43 -13.04
C GLY A 83 7.11 -5.90 -12.44
N PHE A 84 7.57 -6.55 -11.38
CA PHE A 84 8.80 -6.19 -10.68
C PHE A 84 9.59 -7.44 -10.31
N GLY A 85 10.91 -7.28 -10.17
CA GLY A 85 11.84 -8.35 -9.84
C GLY A 85 13.17 -8.17 -10.54
N GLU A 86 14.16 -8.99 -10.18
CA GLU A 86 15.56 -8.80 -10.61
C GLU A 86 15.75 -8.72 -12.14
N ASN A 87 14.87 -9.39 -12.89
CA ASN A 87 14.92 -9.46 -14.36
C ASN A 87 14.04 -8.39 -15.07
N THR A 88 13.40 -7.49 -14.33
CA THR A 88 12.55 -6.43 -14.92
C THR A 88 13.21 -5.06 -14.81
N ASN A 89 12.65 -4.06 -15.49
CA ASN A 89 13.07 -2.67 -15.33
C ASN A 89 12.60 -2.04 -14.00
N LEU A 90 11.90 -2.80 -13.16
CA LEU A 90 11.59 -2.50 -11.77
C LEU A 90 12.29 -3.53 -10.86
N PRO A 91 13.61 -3.38 -10.64
CA PRO A 91 14.48 -4.45 -10.15
C PRO A 91 14.41 -4.71 -8.64
N ALA A 92 13.58 -4.00 -7.90
CA ALA A 92 13.43 -4.15 -6.46
C ALA A 92 12.17 -4.99 -6.14
N PRO A 93 12.28 -6.33 -6.01
CA PRO A 93 11.15 -7.17 -5.67
C PRO A 93 10.56 -6.83 -4.30
N LEU A 94 9.23 -6.87 -4.22
CA LEU A 94 8.50 -6.89 -2.97
C LEU A 94 8.36 -8.34 -2.50
N THR A 95 8.84 -8.66 -1.30
CA THR A 95 8.75 -10.02 -0.76
C THR A 95 8.11 -10.01 0.61
N SER A 96 7.06 -10.81 0.79
CA SER A 96 6.45 -11.01 2.11
C SER A 96 7.33 -11.93 2.95
N THR A 97 7.91 -11.41 4.03
CA THR A 97 8.92 -12.13 4.84
C THR A 97 8.50 -12.41 6.27
N ALA A 98 7.53 -11.66 6.79
CA ALA A 98 7.00 -11.83 8.14
C ALA A 98 5.49 -11.63 8.14
N HIS A 99 4.75 -12.50 8.83
CA HIS A 99 3.30 -12.43 8.96
C HIS A 99 2.90 -12.33 10.43
N ARG A 100 2.03 -11.38 10.75
CA ARG A 100 1.55 -11.10 12.10
C ARG A 100 0.02 -11.21 12.13
N PRO A 101 -0.51 -12.44 12.31
CA PRO A 101 -1.94 -12.68 12.28
C PRO A 101 -2.62 -12.19 13.57
N ILE A 102 -3.62 -11.34 13.41
CA ILE A 102 -4.53 -10.89 14.46
C ILE A 102 -5.84 -11.67 14.29
N LYS A 103 -6.37 -12.25 15.38
CA LYS A 103 -7.62 -13.01 15.33
C LYS A 103 -8.79 -12.09 14.98
N LEU A 104 -9.69 -12.55 14.11
CA LEU A 104 -10.89 -11.81 13.73
C LEU A 104 -11.75 -11.42 14.95
N SER A 105 -11.83 -12.31 15.94
CA SER A 105 -12.58 -12.08 17.17
C SER A 105 -12.06 -10.91 18.02
N GLU A 106 -10.80 -10.49 17.89
CA GLU A 106 -10.30 -9.29 18.57
C GLU A 106 -10.91 -8.03 17.96
N PHE A 107 -11.01 -7.96 16.63
CA PHE A 107 -11.70 -6.86 15.95
C PHE A 107 -13.19 -6.83 16.29
N GLU A 108 -13.87 -7.98 16.26
CA GLU A 108 -15.29 -8.07 16.62
C GLU A 108 -15.58 -7.63 18.06
N LYS A 109 -14.66 -7.89 19.01
CA LYS A 109 -14.77 -7.40 20.39
C LYS A 109 -14.64 -5.88 20.43
N ILE A 110 -13.65 -5.31 19.75
CA ILE A 110 -13.42 -3.86 19.74
C ILE A 110 -14.60 -3.13 19.08
N LEU A 111 -15.14 -3.66 17.98
CA LEU A 111 -16.29 -3.05 17.28
C LEU A 111 -17.59 -3.01 18.11
N LYS A 112 -17.67 -3.74 19.23
CA LYS A 112 -18.80 -3.70 20.18
C LYS A 112 -18.72 -2.56 21.19
N LEU A 113 -17.61 -1.82 21.22
CA LEU A 113 -17.47 -0.67 22.12
C LEU A 113 -18.43 0.45 21.72
N GLU A 114 -18.88 1.24 22.70
CA GLU A 114 -19.84 2.32 22.46
C GLU A 114 -19.19 3.56 21.85
N LYS A 115 -17.95 3.87 22.25
CA LYS A 115 -17.25 5.09 21.86
C LYS A 115 -16.35 4.83 20.67
N GLN A 116 -16.55 5.61 19.59
CA GLN A 116 -15.72 5.55 18.39
C GLN A 116 -14.24 5.83 18.67
N GLU A 117 -13.94 6.78 19.57
CA GLU A 117 -12.55 7.07 19.93
C GLU A 117 -11.84 5.85 20.54
N ASP A 118 -12.56 5.07 21.36
CA ASP A 118 -12.01 3.86 21.96
C ASP A 118 -11.82 2.78 20.89
N ILE A 119 -12.74 2.66 19.93
CA ILE A 119 -12.60 1.74 18.78
C ILE A 119 -11.35 2.08 17.98
N VAL A 120 -11.20 3.32 17.52
CA VAL A 120 -10.04 3.76 16.73
C VAL A 120 -8.75 3.55 17.51
N THR A 121 -8.73 3.92 18.80
CA THR A 121 -7.53 3.82 19.63
C THR A 121 -7.15 2.37 19.88
N GLN A 122 -8.10 1.49 20.21
CA GLN A 122 -7.84 0.07 20.49
C GLN A 122 -7.50 -0.70 19.22
N THR A 123 -8.19 -0.44 18.10
CA THR A 123 -7.85 -1.08 16.84
C THR A 123 -6.46 -0.66 16.36
N ALA A 124 -6.13 0.63 16.47
CA ALA A 124 -4.77 1.08 16.15
C ALA A 124 -3.74 0.47 17.10
N ALA A 125 -4.05 0.29 18.39
CA ALA A 125 -3.16 -0.36 19.34
C ALA A 125 -2.79 -1.78 18.92
N LEU A 126 -3.76 -2.58 18.43
CA LEU A 126 -3.47 -3.92 17.89
C LEU A 126 -2.43 -3.89 16.77
N PHE A 127 -2.60 -3.00 15.79
CA PHE A 127 -1.62 -2.86 14.70
C PHE A 127 -0.27 -2.32 15.20
N LEU A 128 -0.28 -1.36 16.12
CA LEU A 128 0.95 -0.75 16.64
C LEU A 128 1.80 -1.74 17.44
N GLU A 129 1.18 -2.64 18.20
CA GLU A 129 1.87 -3.72 18.93
C GLU A 129 2.60 -4.66 17.95
N GLU A 130 1.92 -5.04 16.86
CA GLU A 130 2.51 -5.90 15.85
C GLU A 130 3.59 -5.18 15.01
N ILE A 131 3.42 -3.88 14.74
CA ILE A 131 4.48 -3.06 14.10
C ILE A 131 5.70 -3.00 15.01
N GLU A 132 5.52 -2.75 16.31
CA GLU A 132 6.60 -2.73 17.28
C GLU A 132 7.36 -4.05 17.30
N TYR A 133 6.65 -5.17 17.29
CA TYR A 133 7.27 -6.49 17.17
C TYR A 133 8.10 -6.63 15.89
N LEU A 134 7.57 -6.20 14.75
CA LEU A 134 8.30 -6.26 13.48
C LEU A 134 9.56 -5.39 13.47
N THR A 135 9.58 -4.27 14.20
CA THR A 135 10.77 -3.39 14.30
C THR A 135 11.95 -4.05 15.02
N GLN A 136 11.69 -5.05 15.84
CA GLN A 136 12.73 -5.84 16.49
C GLN A 136 13.39 -6.84 15.53
N SER A 137 12.79 -7.09 14.36
CA SER A 137 13.32 -7.94 13.31
C SER A 137 14.01 -7.11 12.24
N SER A 138 15.30 -7.33 12.00
CA SER A 138 16.07 -6.66 10.94
C SER A 138 15.69 -7.14 9.53
N ALA A 139 14.66 -7.99 9.39
CA ALA A 139 14.26 -8.58 8.13
C ALA A 139 13.06 -7.88 7.48
N VAL A 140 12.51 -6.80 8.04
CA VAL A 140 11.34 -6.10 7.49
C VAL A 140 11.67 -4.64 7.22
N ASP A 141 11.41 -4.20 5.98
CA ASP A 141 11.61 -2.80 5.54
C ASP A 141 10.31 -1.98 5.68
N ILE A 142 9.16 -2.62 5.43
CA ILE A 142 7.84 -1.97 5.43
C ILE A 142 6.83 -2.86 6.17
N ALA A 143 6.13 -2.28 7.16
CA ALA A 143 4.97 -2.91 7.77
C ALA A 143 3.71 -2.56 6.98
N VAL A 144 3.00 -3.58 6.51
CA VAL A 144 1.75 -3.45 5.76
C VAL A 144 0.59 -3.88 6.66
N CYS A 145 -0.27 -2.92 7.02
CA CYS A 145 -1.49 -3.17 7.77
C CYS A 145 -2.62 -3.51 6.79
N ALA A 146 -2.92 -4.79 6.67
CA ALA A 146 -4.03 -5.32 5.88
C ALA A 146 -5.32 -5.23 6.71
N ILE A 147 -6.20 -4.31 6.30
CA ILE A 147 -7.38 -3.94 7.08
C ILE A 147 -8.49 -4.96 6.82
N PRO A 148 -9.06 -5.61 7.85
CA PRO A 148 -10.15 -6.56 7.67
C PRO A 148 -11.44 -5.87 7.23
N ASP A 149 -12.24 -6.56 6.41
CA ASP A 149 -13.43 -5.98 5.78
C ASP A 149 -14.46 -5.46 6.79
N ILE A 150 -14.64 -6.17 7.91
CA ILE A 150 -15.52 -5.73 9.02
C ILE A 150 -15.14 -4.36 9.60
N LEU A 151 -13.85 -4.01 9.57
CA LEU A 151 -13.36 -2.72 10.05
C LEU A 151 -13.57 -1.65 8.99
N VAL A 152 -13.39 -1.99 7.71
CA VAL A 152 -13.70 -1.08 6.59
C VAL A 152 -15.20 -0.79 6.55
N ASP A 153 -16.07 -1.78 6.78
CA ASP A 153 -17.54 -1.61 6.88
C ASP A 153 -17.91 -0.65 7.99
N TYR A 154 -17.28 -0.83 9.16
CA TYR A 154 -17.54 0.02 10.30
C TYR A 154 -17.13 1.48 10.05
N LEU A 155 -15.94 1.70 9.48
CA LEU A 155 -15.41 3.05 9.25
C LEU A 155 -16.23 3.82 8.21
N GLU A 156 -16.61 3.19 7.10
CA GLU A 156 -17.36 3.87 6.03
C GLU A 156 -18.81 4.20 6.40
N ASN A 157 -19.51 3.28 7.08
CA ASN A 157 -20.91 3.53 7.49
C ASN A 157 -21.02 4.74 8.44
N ARG A 158 -19.98 5.02 9.23
CA ARG A 158 -19.97 6.13 10.20
C ARG A 158 -19.55 7.46 9.57
N ASP A 159 -18.69 7.45 8.55
CA ASP A 159 -18.35 8.64 7.78
C ASP A 159 -19.57 9.21 7.04
N ALA A 160 -20.54 8.37 6.69
CA ALA A 160 -21.82 8.80 6.12
C ALA A 160 -22.75 9.48 7.14
N GLU A 161 -22.63 9.15 8.44
CA GLU A 161 -23.48 9.66 9.52
C GLU A 161 -22.93 10.91 10.22
N SER A 162 -21.62 11.20 10.12
CA SER A 162 -20.95 12.23 10.93
C SER A 162 -20.59 13.51 10.16
N ASN A 163 -20.96 14.68 10.69
CA ASN A 163 -20.52 16.01 10.22
C ASN A 163 -19.03 16.28 10.60
N LYS A 164 -18.12 15.61 9.90
CA LYS A 164 -16.69 15.88 9.57
C LYS A 164 -15.71 16.70 10.44
N SER A 165 -16.01 17.19 11.64
CA SER A 165 -15.13 18.22 12.27
C SER A 165 -14.25 17.79 13.45
N THR A 166 -14.47 16.63 14.10
CA THR A 166 -13.69 16.31 15.33
C THR A 166 -13.28 14.84 15.54
N HIS A 167 -13.60 13.93 14.62
CA HIS A 167 -13.30 12.52 14.83
C HIS A 167 -11.87 12.16 14.40
N LYS A 168 -11.19 11.35 15.25
CA LYS A 168 -9.90 10.75 14.92
C LYS A 168 -10.08 9.76 13.77
N ASP A 169 -9.60 10.10 12.59
CA ASP A 169 -9.48 9.15 11.47
C ASP A 169 -8.51 8.03 11.88
N PHE A 170 -8.94 6.77 11.72
CA PHE A 170 -8.13 5.60 12.06
C PHE A 170 -6.79 5.59 11.32
N ARG A 171 -6.77 5.96 10.03
CA ARG A 171 -5.56 5.99 9.21
C ARG A 171 -4.57 7.01 9.74
N ASP A 172 -5.05 8.23 10.00
CA ASP A 172 -4.20 9.32 10.48
C ASP A 172 -3.68 9.03 11.89
N TYR A 173 -4.55 8.49 12.76
CA TYR A 173 -4.18 8.09 14.11
C TYR A 173 -3.12 6.99 14.10
N LEU A 174 -3.33 5.92 13.31
CA LEU A 174 -2.37 4.81 13.19
C LEU A 174 -1.03 5.32 12.63
N LYS A 175 -1.04 6.09 11.54
CA LYS A 175 0.18 6.61 10.92
C LYS A 175 0.95 7.53 11.86
N ALA A 176 0.27 8.48 12.51
CA ALA A 176 0.92 9.40 13.44
C ALA A 176 1.59 8.66 14.61
N ARG A 177 0.93 7.63 15.15
CA ARG A 177 1.49 6.82 16.23
C ARG A 177 2.61 5.90 15.75
N ALA A 178 2.54 5.38 14.53
CA ALA A 178 3.55 4.48 13.98
C ALA A 178 4.87 5.20 13.64
N MET A 179 4.85 6.52 13.40
CA MET A 179 6.06 7.30 13.11
C MET A 179 7.18 7.13 14.16
N ARG A 180 6.84 6.84 15.42
CA ARG A 180 7.82 6.61 16.50
C ARG A 180 8.74 5.41 16.26
N PHE A 181 8.31 4.47 15.41
CA PHE A 181 9.04 3.24 15.14
C PHE A 181 10.11 3.39 14.05
N LEU A 182 10.17 4.55 13.38
CA LEU A 182 11.10 4.81 12.27
C LEU A 182 11.07 3.75 11.14
N MET A 183 9.95 3.03 11.03
CA MET A 183 9.67 2.04 10.00
C MET A 183 8.59 2.57 9.06
N HIS A 184 8.71 2.26 7.77
CA HIS A 184 7.69 2.64 6.80
C HIS A 184 6.43 1.82 7.03
N THR A 185 5.26 2.47 7.05
CA THR A 185 3.97 1.81 7.22
C THR A 185 3.04 2.09 6.05
N GLN A 186 2.39 1.06 5.54
CA GLN A 186 1.39 1.16 4.48
C GLN A 186 0.10 0.47 4.92
N LEU A 187 -1.05 1.11 4.66
CA LEU A 187 -2.35 0.47 4.85
C LEU A 187 -2.82 -0.07 3.50
N ILE A 188 -3.47 -1.23 3.51
CA ILE A 188 -4.11 -1.81 2.32
C ILE A 188 -5.52 -2.27 2.66
N LEU A 189 -6.47 -1.90 1.80
CA LEU A 189 -7.88 -2.26 1.95
C LEU A 189 -8.21 -3.51 1.14
N PRO A 190 -9.21 -4.32 1.54
CA PRO A 190 -9.58 -5.53 0.82
C PRO A 190 -9.93 -5.29 -0.66
N SER A 191 -10.58 -4.18 -0.97
CA SER A 191 -10.92 -3.74 -2.33
C SER A 191 -9.72 -3.53 -3.26
N THR A 192 -8.50 -3.42 -2.72
CA THR A 192 -7.27 -3.22 -3.50
C THR A 192 -6.80 -4.53 -4.14
N TYR A 193 -6.88 -5.63 -3.38
CA TYR A 193 -6.40 -6.94 -3.82
C TYR A 193 -7.52 -7.91 -4.22
N ASP A 194 -8.76 -7.63 -3.80
CA ASP A 194 -9.94 -8.40 -4.13
C ASP A 194 -11.03 -7.47 -4.69
N THR A 195 -11.29 -7.59 -5.99
CA THR A 195 -12.31 -6.77 -6.67
C THR A 195 -13.73 -7.06 -6.23
N SER A 196 -14.01 -8.23 -5.66
CA SER A 196 -15.35 -8.57 -5.15
C SER A 196 -15.72 -7.75 -3.91
N LYS A 197 -14.72 -7.25 -3.19
CA LYS A 197 -14.86 -6.40 -1.99
C LYS A 197 -14.89 -4.91 -2.31
N ARG A 198 -14.93 -4.55 -3.60
CA ARG A 198 -15.07 -3.16 -4.03
C ARG A 198 -16.52 -2.72 -3.85
N ARG A 199 -16.75 -1.74 -2.99
CA ARG A 199 -18.06 -1.13 -2.77
C ARG A 199 -18.39 -0.20 -3.94
N GLN A 200 -19.66 -0.21 -4.36
CA GLN A 200 -20.19 0.63 -5.45
C GLN A 200 -20.57 2.02 -4.94
#